data_AF-A0A8C8VR79-F1
#
_entry.id   AF-A0A8C8VR79-F1
#
_cell.length_a   1.000
_cell.length_b   1.000
_cell.length_c   1.000
_cell.angle_alpha   90.00
_cell.angle_beta   90.00
_cell.angle_gamma   90.00
#
_symmetry.space_group_name_H-M   'P 1'
#
loop_
_entity.id
_entity.type
_entity.pdbx_description
1 polymer ?
#
loop_
_entity_poly.entity_id
_entity_poly.type
_entity_poly.pdbx_seq_one_letter_code
_entity_poly.pdbx_strand_id
1 'polypeptide(L)'
;MSRPGKKRSRATLEDKESPEAILAKSEIQEEEKCTRSAAQERSSKPMGSSKGRATKKETCRSTQESKQAFSHWLMKSEPESRFEKGVDVKFGIEDLKAQPNQTACWDGVRNYQARNFMRDMQVGQEAFFYHSNCKEPGIAGIIKIVKEAYPDHTQFDKKDPHYDSSSTKENPKWSMVDVQFVRMTKRFIPLSELKTHHQAHRGSGGPLKDMALFTRQRLSVQPLREELRSLNEQDEREQ
;
A
#
# COMPACT_ATOMS: atom_id res chain seq x y z
N MET A 1 52.30 -10.19 -46.85
CA MET A 1 51.77 -9.70 -45.55
C MET A 1 51.18 -8.31 -45.75
N SER A 2 49.90 -8.18 -45.39
CA SER A 2 49.12 -7.02 -44.90
C SER A 2 49.30 -5.59 -45.48
N ARG A 3 48.22 -5.11 -46.12
CA ARG A 3 47.67 -3.73 -46.07
C ARG A 3 47.07 -3.46 -44.66
N PRO A 4 46.68 -2.24 -44.19
CA PRO A 4 45.89 -1.17 -44.87
C PRO A 4 46.24 0.28 -44.37
N GLY A 5 45.58 1.41 -44.67
CA GLY A 5 44.31 1.80 -45.30
C GLY A 5 43.85 3.13 -44.66
N LYS A 6 43.30 4.04 -45.50
CA LYS A 6 43.09 5.49 -45.28
C LYS A 6 42.10 5.90 -44.17
N LYS A 7 42.39 7.04 -43.54
CA LYS A 7 41.44 7.93 -42.83
C LYS A 7 40.78 8.93 -43.80
N ARG A 8 39.50 9.26 -43.57
CA ARG A 8 38.95 10.62 -43.79
C ARG A 8 37.62 10.79 -43.07
N SER A 9 37.54 11.87 -42.28
CA SER A 9 36.38 12.44 -41.61
C SER A 9 35.81 13.60 -42.43
N ARG A 10 34.51 13.90 -42.29
CA ARG A 10 33.88 15.26 -42.22
C ARG A 10 32.38 15.22 -42.52
N ALA A 11 31.55 15.85 -41.68
CA ALA A 11 30.55 16.86 -42.06
C ALA A 11 29.77 17.39 -40.84
N THR A 12 29.53 18.70 -40.83
CA THR A 12 28.77 19.52 -39.89
C THR A 12 27.63 20.23 -40.65
N LEU A 13 26.45 20.30 -40.02
CA LEU A 13 25.39 21.34 -39.94
C LEU A 13 25.09 22.31 -41.10
N GLU A 14 23.79 22.52 -41.38
CA GLU A 14 23.09 23.84 -41.31
C GLU A 14 21.56 23.75 -41.54
N ASP A 15 20.86 24.78 -41.01
CA ASP A 15 19.45 24.96 -40.63
C ASP A 15 18.40 25.20 -41.74
N LYS A 16 17.08 25.10 -41.40
CA LYS A 16 15.97 25.96 -41.90
C LYS A 16 14.75 26.03 -40.94
N GLU A 17 14.15 27.22 -40.90
CA GLU A 17 13.05 27.81 -40.08
C GLU A 17 11.65 27.14 -40.04
N SER A 18 10.85 27.60 -39.06
CA SER A 18 9.41 27.36 -38.75
C SER A 18 8.44 28.29 -39.54
N PRO A 19 7.10 28.04 -39.58
CA PRO A 19 6.18 28.87 -38.75
C PRO A 19 4.83 28.21 -38.31
N GLU A 20 4.04 28.98 -37.54
CA GLU A 20 2.86 28.70 -36.68
C GLU A 20 1.46 28.40 -37.31
N ALA A 21 0.56 27.91 -36.42
CA ALA A 21 -0.87 28.23 -36.20
C ALA A 21 -2.01 27.79 -37.16
N ILE A 22 -2.95 26.93 -36.66
CA ILE A 22 -4.42 26.90 -36.90
C ILE A 22 -5.09 26.17 -35.69
N LEU A 23 -5.81 26.79 -34.74
CA LEU A 23 -7.17 27.37 -34.67
C LEU A 23 -8.37 26.38 -34.53
N ALA A 24 -8.84 26.23 -33.27
CA ALA A 24 -10.22 26.37 -32.75
C ALA A 24 -11.38 25.35 -32.98
N LYS A 25 -12.25 25.32 -31.94
CA LYS A 25 -13.66 24.86 -31.80
C LYS A 25 -13.83 23.36 -31.52
N SER A 26 -14.54 22.92 -30.47
CA SER A 26 -15.95 23.25 -30.16
C SER A 26 -16.36 22.96 -28.70
N GLU A 27 -17.00 23.94 -28.04
CA GLU A 27 -18.03 23.78 -26.99
C GLU A 27 -19.38 23.39 -27.61
N ILE A 28 -20.40 23.13 -26.74
CA ILE A 28 -21.84 22.81 -26.96
C ILE A 28 -22.10 21.30 -26.68
N GLN A 29 -22.97 20.82 -25.77
CA GLN A 29 -24.29 21.30 -25.29
C GLN A 29 -24.72 20.63 -23.96
N GLU A 30 -25.69 21.28 -23.31
CA GLU A 30 -26.46 20.91 -22.11
C GLU A 30 -27.58 19.86 -22.36
N GLU A 31 -28.32 19.57 -21.29
CA GLU A 31 -29.69 19.01 -21.13
C GLU A 31 -29.73 17.64 -20.41
N GLU A 32 -29.96 17.58 -19.09
CA GLU A 32 -31.24 17.63 -18.37
C GLU A 32 -32.24 16.48 -18.66
N LYS A 33 -32.53 15.72 -17.59
CA LYS A 33 -33.88 15.45 -17.00
C LYS A 33 -34.50 14.03 -17.05
N CYS A 34 -35.02 13.69 -15.86
CA CYS A 34 -36.37 13.15 -15.57
C CYS A 34 -36.62 11.63 -15.42
N THR A 35 -36.51 11.17 -14.17
CA THR A 35 -37.50 10.47 -13.31
C THR A 35 -38.65 9.59 -13.84
N ARG A 36 -38.98 8.57 -12.99
CA ARG A 36 -40.21 7.75 -12.81
C ARG A 36 -40.27 6.48 -13.69
N SER A 37 -40.60 5.28 -13.20
CA SER A 37 -41.81 4.85 -12.48
C SER A 37 -41.61 3.40 -11.97
N ALA A 38 -41.86 3.08 -10.69
CA ALA A 38 -43.05 2.40 -10.12
C ALA A 38 -43.10 0.85 -10.18
N ALA A 39 -43.64 0.31 -9.08
CA ALA A 39 -43.70 -1.09 -8.64
C ALA A 39 -44.96 -1.86 -9.09
N GLN A 40 -44.97 -3.20 -8.90
CA GLN A 40 -46.05 -4.04 -8.30
C GLN A 40 -45.79 -5.54 -8.61
N GLU A 41 -45.59 -6.46 -7.65
CA GLU A 41 -46.49 -7.11 -6.66
C GLU A 41 -47.36 -8.30 -7.17
N ARG A 42 -47.24 -9.46 -6.48
CA ARG A 42 -48.29 -10.43 -6.03
C ARG A 42 -47.63 -11.70 -5.43
N SER A 43 -47.80 -12.02 -4.12
CA SER A 43 -48.87 -12.84 -3.46
C SER A 43 -48.73 -14.36 -3.77
N SER A 44 -48.78 -15.37 -2.87
CA SER A 44 -49.45 -15.59 -1.57
C SER A 44 -49.02 -16.93 -0.88
N LYS A 45 -49.26 -17.00 0.45
CA LYS A 45 -49.13 -18.06 1.51
C LYS A 45 -50.07 -19.30 1.34
N PRO A 46 -50.08 -20.40 2.18
CA PRO A 46 -50.01 -20.39 3.67
C PRO A 46 -49.48 -21.59 4.52
N MET A 47 -49.19 -21.24 5.79
CA MET A 47 -49.37 -21.86 7.14
C MET A 47 -49.17 -23.36 7.48
N GLY A 48 -48.46 -23.57 8.61
CA GLY A 48 -48.65 -24.67 9.58
C GLY A 48 -47.99 -24.34 10.93
N SER A 49 -48.72 -24.47 12.04
CA SER A 49 -48.36 -24.02 13.41
C SER A 49 -48.09 -25.20 14.35
N SER A 50 -47.10 -25.10 15.25
CA SER A 50 -47.11 -25.84 16.53
C SER A 50 -46.32 -25.11 17.61
N LYS A 51 -46.88 -25.05 18.82
CA LYS A 51 -46.37 -24.39 20.03
C LYS A 51 -45.37 -25.26 20.80
N GLY A 52 -44.41 -24.63 21.47
CA GLY A 52 -43.61 -25.19 22.57
C GLY A 52 -42.99 -24.06 23.42
N ARG A 53 -43.18 -24.11 24.74
CA ARG A 53 -42.88 -23.05 25.74
C ARG A 53 -41.63 -23.41 26.56
N ALA A 54 -40.98 -22.37 27.10
CA ALA A 54 -39.91 -22.33 28.13
C ALA A 54 -38.49 -22.61 27.59
N THR A 55 -37.45 -21.83 27.89
CA THR A 55 -37.09 -21.06 29.10
C THR A 55 -36.23 -19.84 28.70
N LYS A 56 -36.44 -18.71 29.39
CA LYS A 56 -35.51 -17.57 29.34
C LYS A 56 -34.19 -18.00 29.98
N LYS A 57 -33.11 -18.00 29.21
CA LYS A 57 -31.76 -17.82 29.72
C LYS A 57 -31.18 -16.60 29.00
N GLU A 58 -31.41 -15.45 29.63
CA GLU A 58 -30.64 -14.24 29.36
C GLU A 58 -29.18 -14.55 29.73
N THR A 59 -28.35 -14.75 28.72
CA THR A 59 -26.91 -14.51 28.84
C THR A 59 -26.41 -13.98 27.50
N CYS A 60 -26.81 -12.75 27.21
CA CYS A 60 -26.06 -11.88 26.33
C CYS A 60 -24.73 -11.54 27.00
N ARG A 61 -23.71 -12.38 26.78
CA ARG A 61 -22.33 -11.95 26.93
C ARG A 61 -21.80 -11.68 25.53
N SER A 62 -22.15 -10.51 25.01
CA SER A 62 -21.39 -9.90 23.93
C SER A 62 -20.01 -9.61 24.49
N THR A 63 -19.08 -10.55 24.30
CA THR A 63 -17.66 -10.23 24.39
C THR A 63 -17.38 -9.27 23.24
N GLN A 64 -17.53 -7.97 23.49
CA GLN A 64 -16.91 -6.99 22.62
C GLN A 64 -15.41 -7.19 22.78
N GLU A 65 -14.82 -8.03 21.92
CA GLU A 65 -13.38 -7.98 21.69
C GLU A 65 -13.07 -6.55 21.27
N SER A 66 -12.45 -5.79 22.18
CA SER A 66 -11.92 -4.48 21.87
C SER A 66 -10.96 -4.66 20.69
N LYS A 67 -11.36 -4.19 19.50
CA LYS A 67 -10.50 -4.14 18.32
C LYS A 67 -9.21 -3.46 18.77
N GLN A 68 -8.09 -4.18 18.78
CA GLN A 68 -6.81 -3.61 19.21
C GLN A 68 -6.54 -2.37 18.36
N ALA A 69 -6.49 -1.20 18.99
CA ALA A 69 -6.22 0.05 18.31
C ALA A 69 -4.72 0.10 17.99
N PHE A 70 -4.36 -0.30 16.78
CA PHE A 70 -3.01 -0.11 16.26
C PHE A 70 -2.83 1.38 15.97
N SER A 71 -1.77 1.96 16.53
CA SER A 71 -1.46 3.38 16.33
C SER A 71 -0.44 3.60 15.22
N HIS A 72 0.32 2.56 14.86
CA HIS A 72 1.50 2.63 14.01
C HIS A 72 1.62 1.40 13.12
N TRP A 73 2.38 1.53 12.04
CA TRP A 73 2.50 0.48 11.02
C TRP A 73 3.94 0.28 10.54
N LEU A 74 4.20 -0.84 9.87
CA LEU A 74 5.40 -1.07 9.06
C LEU A 74 4.97 -1.56 7.68
N MET A 75 5.48 -0.91 6.63
CA MET A 75 5.14 -1.20 5.25
C MET A 75 6.41 -1.50 4.45
N LYS A 76 6.44 -2.67 3.81
CA LYS A 76 7.60 -3.18 3.07
C LYS A 76 7.52 -2.81 1.59
N SER A 77 8.62 -2.30 1.05
CA SER A 77 8.82 -2.04 -0.38
C SER A 77 10.24 -2.42 -0.80
N GLU A 78 10.46 -2.62 -2.09
CA GLU A 78 11.75 -3.10 -2.64
C GLU A 78 12.54 -1.94 -3.27
N PRO A 79 13.71 -1.56 -2.73
CA PRO A 79 14.47 -0.42 -3.27
C PRO A 79 15.35 -0.79 -4.48
N GLU A 80 15.59 -2.08 -4.72
CA GLU A 80 16.43 -2.59 -5.82
C GLU A 80 15.56 -3.11 -6.97
N SER A 81 16.10 -3.08 -8.19
CA SER A 81 15.39 -3.53 -9.38
C SER A 81 15.08 -5.03 -9.32
N ARG A 82 13.81 -5.37 -9.55
CA ARG A 82 13.34 -6.74 -9.67
C ARG A 82 12.13 -6.80 -10.57
N PHE A 83 12.15 -7.71 -11.53
CA PHE A 83 11.07 -7.85 -12.49
C PHE A 83 10.04 -8.90 -12.04
N GLU A 84 8.77 -8.51 -12.04
CA GLU A 84 7.61 -9.39 -11.95
C GLU A 84 6.80 -9.31 -13.24
N LYS A 85 6.57 -10.45 -13.89
CA LYS A 85 5.83 -10.51 -15.17
C LYS A 85 6.32 -9.50 -16.23
N GLY A 86 7.60 -9.16 -16.21
CA GLY A 86 8.22 -8.20 -17.14
C GLY A 86 8.13 -6.73 -16.72
N VAL A 87 7.59 -6.42 -15.54
CA VAL A 87 7.51 -5.08 -14.97
C VAL A 87 8.46 -4.96 -13.78
N ASP A 88 9.25 -3.89 -13.72
CA ASP A 88 10.12 -3.62 -12.55
C ASP A 88 9.26 -3.13 -11.39
N VAL A 89 9.33 -3.80 -10.24
CA VAL A 89 8.57 -3.45 -9.02
C VAL A 89 9.38 -2.62 -8.02
N LYS A 90 10.52 -2.09 -8.46
CA LYS A 90 11.37 -1.20 -7.67
C LYS A 90 10.60 0.04 -7.19
N PHE A 91 10.57 0.23 -5.89
CA PHE A 91 10.10 1.45 -5.25
C PHE A 91 10.78 1.64 -3.87
N GLY A 92 11.83 2.45 -3.83
CA GLY A 92 12.54 2.86 -2.62
C GLY A 92 11.98 4.13 -1.98
N ILE A 93 12.49 4.50 -0.80
CA ILE A 93 12.07 5.71 -0.11
C ILE A 93 12.48 6.99 -0.86
N GLU A 94 13.59 6.93 -1.59
CA GLU A 94 14.04 8.03 -2.45
C GLU A 94 13.11 8.21 -3.65
N ASP A 95 12.54 7.12 -4.19
CA ASP A 95 11.53 7.18 -5.25
C ASP A 95 10.26 7.85 -4.72
N LEU A 96 9.82 7.54 -3.48
CA LEU A 96 8.71 8.24 -2.82
C LEU A 96 8.98 9.73 -2.63
N LYS A 97 10.19 10.11 -2.20
CA LYS A 97 10.59 11.52 -2.04
C LYS A 97 10.56 12.30 -3.35
N ALA A 98 10.79 11.63 -4.47
CA ALA A 98 10.76 12.22 -5.80
C ALA A 98 9.33 12.35 -6.38
N GLN A 99 8.33 11.70 -5.79
CA GLN A 99 6.94 11.83 -6.24
C GLN A 99 6.39 13.24 -6.00
N PRO A 100 5.39 13.69 -6.79
CA PRO A 100 4.66 14.90 -6.52
C PRO A 100 4.11 14.91 -5.09
N ASN A 101 4.33 16.01 -4.35
CA ASN A 101 3.98 16.14 -2.93
C ASN A 101 4.55 15.02 -2.04
N GLN A 102 5.59 14.32 -2.50
CA GLN A 102 6.21 13.16 -1.86
C GLN A 102 5.18 12.10 -1.46
N THR A 103 4.15 11.93 -2.29
CA THR A 103 2.97 11.10 -2.03
C THR A 103 2.82 10.04 -3.10
N ALA A 104 2.53 8.81 -2.71
CA ALA A 104 2.27 7.69 -3.62
C ALA A 104 1.13 6.80 -3.11
N CYS A 105 0.44 6.13 -4.03
CA CYS A 105 -0.43 5.02 -3.67
C CYS A 105 0.42 3.79 -3.30
N TRP A 106 -0.04 3.03 -2.30
CA TRP A 106 0.60 1.79 -1.85
C TRP A 106 -0.12 0.57 -2.41
N ASP A 107 0.04 0.35 -3.71
CA ASP A 107 -0.63 -0.69 -4.48
C ASP A 107 0.05 -2.08 -4.34
N GLY A 108 -0.41 -3.05 -5.13
CA GLY A 108 0.26 -4.35 -5.28
C GLY A 108 0.11 -5.32 -4.11
N VAL A 109 -0.55 -4.94 -3.00
CA VAL A 109 -0.77 -5.85 -1.87
C VAL A 109 -1.77 -6.95 -2.25
N ARG A 110 -1.30 -8.21 -2.26
CA ARG A 110 -2.11 -9.42 -2.57
C ARG A 110 -2.19 -10.43 -1.43
N ASN A 111 -1.98 -9.97 -0.19
CA ASN A 111 -2.16 -10.77 1.02
C ASN A 111 -3.42 -10.28 1.78
N TYR A 112 -4.36 -11.18 2.06
CA TYR A 112 -5.64 -10.83 2.71
C TYR A 112 -5.47 -10.19 4.09
N GLN A 113 -4.48 -10.65 4.87
CA GLN A 113 -4.21 -10.10 6.19
C GLN A 113 -3.60 -8.69 6.07
N ALA A 114 -2.62 -8.50 5.18
CA ALA A 114 -2.03 -7.19 4.91
C ALA A 114 -3.08 -6.18 4.41
N ARG A 115 -3.98 -6.63 3.52
CA ARG A 115 -5.13 -5.83 3.05
C ARG A 115 -6.03 -5.40 4.19
N ASN A 116 -6.36 -6.31 5.10
CA ASN A 116 -7.23 -5.98 6.23
C ASN A 116 -6.55 -4.95 7.14
N PHE A 117 -5.24 -5.04 7.35
CA PHE A 117 -4.49 -4.01 8.08
C PHE A 117 -4.53 -2.65 7.37
N MET A 118 -4.37 -2.60 6.04
CA MET A 118 -4.54 -1.32 5.31
C MET A 118 -5.94 -0.74 5.45
N ARG A 119 -6.98 -1.57 5.51
CA ARG A 119 -8.36 -1.13 5.74
C ARG A 119 -8.60 -0.60 7.16
N ASP A 120 -7.72 -0.93 8.10
CA ASP A 120 -7.78 -0.44 9.48
C ASP A 120 -6.94 0.83 9.70
N MET A 121 -6.16 1.27 8.69
CA MET A 121 -5.38 2.50 8.74
C MET A 121 -6.26 3.74 8.69
N GLN A 122 -5.88 4.75 9.46
CA GLN A 122 -6.53 6.07 9.48
C GLN A 122 -5.56 7.16 9.00
N VAL A 123 -6.11 8.22 8.40
CA VAL A 123 -5.32 9.39 7.99
C VAL A 123 -4.58 9.98 9.20
N GLY A 124 -3.30 10.32 8.98
CA GLY A 124 -2.41 10.87 9.99
C GLY A 124 -1.65 9.83 10.81
N GLN A 125 -2.01 8.54 10.74
CA GLN A 125 -1.21 7.49 11.36
C GLN A 125 0.13 7.33 10.64
N GLU A 126 1.18 7.02 11.41
CA GLU A 126 2.53 6.86 10.89
C GLU A 126 2.87 5.38 10.61
N ALA A 127 3.77 5.19 9.65
CA ALA A 127 4.35 3.90 9.33
C ALA A 127 5.86 4.00 9.10
N PHE A 128 6.59 2.94 9.42
CA PHE A 128 7.95 2.77 8.94
C PHE A 128 7.95 2.31 7.48
N PHE A 129 8.74 3.00 6.65
CA PHE A 129 9.10 2.54 5.32
C PHE A 129 10.25 1.55 5.43
N TYR A 130 9.96 0.28 5.16
CA TYR A 130 10.92 -0.81 5.28
C TYR A 130 11.42 -1.26 3.90
N HIS A 131 12.73 -1.22 3.70
CA HIS A 131 13.39 -1.79 2.53
C HIS A 131 13.50 -3.31 2.67
N SER A 132 12.82 -4.03 1.79
CA SER A 132 12.85 -5.49 1.71
C SER A 132 13.49 -5.99 0.43
N ASN A 133 13.91 -7.26 0.43
CA ASN A 133 14.45 -7.95 -0.74
C ASN A 133 15.61 -7.21 -1.45
N CYS A 134 16.48 -6.59 -0.66
CA CYS A 134 17.67 -5.88 -1.10
C CYS A 134 18.90 -6.37 -0.32
N LYS A 135 20.09 -5.90 -0.70
CA LYS A 135 21.35 -6.26 -0.03
C LYS A 135 21.36 -5.82 1.44
N GLU A 136 20.78 -4.65 1.72
CA GLU A 136 20.72 -4.05 3.05
C GLU A 136 19.27 -3.83 3.46
N PRO A 137 18.58 -4.85 3.99
CA PRO A 137 17.19 -4.71 4.42
C PRO A 137 17.09 -4.01 5.77
N GLY A 138 16.08 -3.16 5.95
CA GLY A 138 15.93 -2.37 7.18
C GLY A 138 14.93 -1.22 7.05
N ILE A 139 14.80 -0.44 8.11
CA ILE A 139 13.94 0.75 8.14
C ILE A 139 14.74 1.94 7.61
N ALA A 140 14.19 2.60 6.58
CA ALA A 140 14.83 3.74 5.92
C ALA A 140 14.23 5.10 6.34
N GLY A 141 12.98 5.12 6.80
CA GLY A 141 12.31 6.36 7.17
C GLY A 141 10.88 6.17 7.65
N ILE A 142 10.23 7.30 7.85
CA ILE A 142 8.86 7.42 8.35
C ILE A 142 7.99 8.03 7.26
N ILE A 143 6.82 7.42 7.07
CA ILE A 143 5.74 7.89 6.21
C ILE A 143 4.47 8.03 7.04
N LYS A 144 3.48 8.77 6.52
CA LYS A 144 2.15 8.88 7.12
C LYS A 144 1.08 8.54 6.11
N ILE A 145 -0.05 8.04 6.59
CA ILE A 145 -1.23 7.80 5.76
C ILE A 145 -1.91 9.13 5.46
N VAL A 146 -2.12 9.44 4.18
CA VAL A 146 -2.82 10.66 3.73
C VAL A 146 -4.16 10.36 3.05
N LYS A 147 -4.43 9.09 2.74
CA LYS A 147 -5.75 8.62 2.29
C LYS A 147 -6.02 7.21 2.80
N GLU A 148 -7.19 7.02 3.42
CA GLU A 148 -7.65 5.71 3.90
C GLU A 148 -7.89 4.73 2.75
N ALA A 149 -8.11 3.46 3.08
CA ALA A 149 -8.18 2.39 2.10
C ALA A 149 -9.26 2.61 1.02
N TYR A 150 -8.85 2.45 -0.23
CA TYR A 150 -9.72 2.50 -1.40
C TYR A 150 -9.35 1.37 -2.39
N PRO A 151 -10.18 1.07 -3.41
CA PRO A 151 -9.90 -0.01 -4.35
C PRO A 151 -8.56 0.18 -5.07
N ASP A 152 -7.73 -0.86 -5.07
CA ASP A 152 -6.47 -0.85 -5.82
C ASP A 152 -6.74 -0.96 -7.32
N HIS A 153 -6.36 0.04 -8.12
CA HIS A 153 -6.66 0.02 -9.55
C HIS A 153 -5.84 -1.03 -10.32
N THR A 154 -4.66 -1.42 -9.83
CA THR A 154 -3.76 -2.37 -10.51
C THR A 154 -4.36 -3.76 -10.60
N GLN A 155 -5.27 -4.11 -9.69
CA GLN A 155 -5.93 -5.42 -9.68
C GLN A 155 -6.79 -5.67 -10.94
N PHE A 156 -7.16 -4.62 -11.67
CA PHE A 156 -8.00 -4.70 -12.87
C PHE A 156 -7.21 -4.62 -14.18
N ASP A 157 -5.93 -4.22 -14.15
CA ASP A 157 -5.12 -4.08 -15.35
C ASP A 157 -4.40 -5.41 -15.67
N LYS A 158 -4.75 -6.03 -16.79
CA LYS A 158 -4.17 -7.30 -17.26
C LYS A 158 -2.66 -7.25 -17.50
N LYS A 159 -2.11 -6.05 -17.72
CA LYS A 159 -0.67 -5.85 -17.95
C LYS A 159 0.11 -5.70 -16.65
N ASP A 160 -0.57 -5.41 -15.55
CA ASP A 160 0.06 -5.20 -14.26
C ASP A 160 0.51 -6.54 -13.65
N PRO A 161 1.70 -6.61 -13.00
CA PRO A 161 2.15 -7.81 -12.31
C PRO A 161 1.14 -8.31 -11.27
N HIS A 162 0.35 -7.42 -10.68
CA HIS A 162 -0.60 -7.69 -9.61
C HIS A 162 -2.06 -7.80 -10.11
N TYR A 163 -2.29 -8.01 -11.40
CA TYR A 163 -3.62 -8.33 -11.94
C TYR A 163 -4.29 -9.51 -11.22
N ASP A 164 -5.57 -9.39 -10.89
CA ASP A 164 -6.39 -10.48 -10.34
C ASP A 164 -7.68 -10.64 -11.17
N SER A 165 -7.72 -11.68 -12.00
CA SER A 165 -8.88 -12.01 -12.85
C SER A 165 -10.17 -12.29 -12.09
N SER A 166 -10.07 -12.55 -10.79
CA SER A 166 -11.20 -12.87 -9.94
C SER A 166 -11.72 -11.66 -9.16
N SER A 167 -11.14 -10.47 -9.34
CA SER A 167 -11.60 -9.21 -8.76
C SER A 167 -12.38 -8.38 -9.79
N THR A 168 -13.52 -7.83 -9.38
CA THR A 168 -14.36 -6.99 -10.26
C THR A 168 -14.52 -5.59 -9.70
N LYS A 169 -14.93 -4.62 -10.54
CA LYS A 169 -15.10 -3.22 -10.11
C LYS A 169 -16.24 -3.07 -9.11
N GLU A 170 -17.24 -3.94 -9.18
CA GLU A 170 -18.40 -3.98 -8.29
C GLU A 170 -18.05 -4.57 -6.92
N ASN A 171 -17.04 -5.44 -6.85
CA ASN A 171 -16.58 -6.07 -5.62
C ASN A 171 -15.04 -6.19 -5.59
N PRO A 172 -14.31 -5.07 -5.42
CA PRO A 172 -12.86 -5.05 -5.41
C PRO A 172 -12.31 -5.85 -4.22
N LYS A 173 -11.52 -6.88 -4.54
CA LYS A 173 -10.87 -7.73 -3.53
C LYS A 173 -9.75 -7.01 -2.80
N TRP A 174 -8.99 -6.20 -3.52
CA TRP A 174 -7.77 -5.56 -3.05
C TRP A 174 -7.99 -4.07 -2.80
N SER A 175 -7.28 -3.57 -1.80
CA SER A 175 -7.33 -2.18 -1.38
C SER A 175 -5.91 -1.65 -1.32
N MET A 176 -5.76 -0.34 -1.46
CA MET A 176 -4.52 0.40 -1.24
C MET A 176 -4.83 1.69 -0.46
N VAL A 177 -3.78 2.33 0.04
CA VAL A 177 -3.82 3.62 0.75
C VAL A 177 -2.90 4.60 0.03
N ASP A 178 -3.02 5.89 0.30
CA ASP A 178 -1.98 6.85 -0.10
C ASP A 178 -1.12 7.19 1.10
N VAL A 179 0.20 7.20 0.87
CA VAL A 179 1.20 7.53 1.89
C VAL A 179 1.99 8.76 1.45
N GLN A 180 2.40 9.56 2.43
CA GLN A 180 3.28 10.70 2.22
C GLN A 180 4.55 10.55 3.04
N PHE A 181 5.68 10.90 2.43
CA PHE A 181 6.96 10.99 3.14
C PHE A 181 6.87 11.98 4.31
N VAL A 182 7.45 11.60 5.46
CA VAL A 182 7.58 12.49 6.62
C VAL A 182 9.04 12.88 6.81
N ARG A 183 9.91 11.89 7.05
CA ARG A 183 11.35 12.08 7.24
C ARG A 183 12.11 10.78 7.05
N MET A 184 13.43 10.89 6.85
CA MET A 184 14.34 9.75 7.04
C MET A 184 14.49 9.47 8.53
N THR A 185 14.86 8.24 8.89
CA THR A 185 15.44 7.97 10.22
C THR A 185 16.79 8.68 10.34
N LYS A 186 17.27 8.99 11.55
CA LYS A 186 18.58 9.67 11.73
C LYS A 186 19.72 8.83 11.17
N ARG A 187 19.58 7.51 11.30
CA ARG A 187 20.41 6.51 10.63
C ARG A 187 19.54 5.39 10.09
N PHE A 188 20.05 4.69 9.08
CA PHE A 188 19.41 3.46 8.63
C PHE A 188 19.38 2.42 9.76
N ILE A 189 18.23 1.78 9.99
CA ILE A 189 18.08 0.77 11.04
C ILE A 189 18.04 -0.62 10.36
N PRO A 190 19.16 -1.34 10.32
CA PRO A 190 19.24 -2.61 9.59
C PRO A 190 18.43 -3.72 10.28
N LEU A 191 17.96 -4.69 9.49
CA LEU A 191 17.25 -5.87 9.98
C LEU A 191 18.04 -6.65 11.04
N SER A 192 19.37 -6.70 10.93
CA SER A 192 20.26 -7.38 11.88
C SER A 192 20.18 -6.77 13.28
N GLU A 193 20.10 -5.44 13.37
CA GLU A 193 19.93 -4.73 14.63
C GLU A 193 18.55 -4.98 15.23
N LEU A 194 17.50 -4.82 14.42
CA LEU A 194 16.12 -5.12 14.85
C LEU A 194 15.99 -6.57 15.37
N LYS A 195 16.67 -7.52 14.72
CA LYS A 195 16.68 -8.94 15.12
C LYS A 195 17.37 -9.15 16.46
N THR A 196 18.47 -8.45 16.70
CA THR A 196 19.21 -8.49 17.96
C THR A 196 18.32 -8.00 19.11
N HIS A 197 17.67 -6.85 18.93
CA HIS A 197 16.74 -6.32 19.94
C HIS A 197 15.53 -7.22 20.15
N HIS A 198 14.95 -7.77 19.08
CA HIS A 198 13.86 -8.73 19.19
C HIS A 198 14.26 -9.95 20.03
N GLN A 199 15.43 -10.54 19.76
CA GLN A 199 15.92 -11.70 20.52
C GLN A 199 16.15 -11.38 21.99
N ALA A 200 16.76 -10.23 22.31
CA ALA A 200 16.94 -9.78 23.68
C ALA A 200 15.58 -9.58 24.40
N HIS A 201 14.63 -8.94 23.73
CA HIS A 201 13.30 -8.67 24.27
C HIS A 201 12.45 -9.94 24.45
N ARG A 202 12.69 -11.01 23.68
CA ARG A 202 12.03 -12.30 23.94
C ARG A 202 12.40 -12.91 25.29
N GLY A 203 13.62 -12.67 25.78
CA GLY A 203 14.05 -13.12 27.10
C GLY A 203 13.57 -12.21 28.23
N SER A 204 13.59 -10.88 28.01
CA SER A 204 13.29 -9.88 29.06
C SER A 204 11.84 -9.39 29.09
N GLY A 205 11.03 -9.72 28.07
CA GLY A 205 9.66 -9.22 27.93
C GLY A 205 9.56 -7.82 27.34
N GLY A 206 10.60 -7.33 26.66
CA GLY A 206 10.66 -5.98 26.09
C GLY A 206 9.73 -5.73 24.88
N PRO A 207 9.69 -4.48 24.38
CA PRO A 207 8.66 -4.02 23.42
C PRO A 207 8.69 -4.76 22.08
N LEU A 208 9.87 -5.20 21.61
CA LEU A 208 9.99 -5.88 20.31
C LEU A 208 9.78 -7.40 20.37
N LYS A 209 9.42 -7.98 21.52
CA LYS A 209 9.37 -9.45 21.71
C LYS A 209 8.42 -10.16 20.74
N ASP A 210 7.32 -9.51 20.35
CA ASP A 210 6.26 -10.06 19.50
C ASP A 210 6.16 -9.36 18.14
N MET A 211 7.20 -8.60 17.75
CA MET A 211 7.20 -7.80 16.53
C MET A 211 6.87 -8.65 15.29
N ALA A 212 5.85 -8.21 14.53
CA ALA A 212 5.35 -8.91 13.34
C ALA A 212 6.42 -9.13 12.27
N LEU A 213 7.47 -8.31 12.25
CA LEU A 213 8.59 -8.44 11.32
C LEU A 213 9.28 -9.81 11.42
N PHE A 214 9.36 -10.37 12.63
CA PHE A 214 10.01 -11.65 12.90
C PHE A 214 9.03 -12.82 13.06
N THR A 215 7.81 -12.54 13.53
CA THR A 215 6.78 -13.58 13.76
C THR A 215 5.95 -13.88 12.50
N ARG A 216 5.86 -12.93 11.55
CA ARG A 216 5.08 -13.04 10.31
C ARG A 216 5.90 -12.59 9.09
N GLN A 217 6.86 -13.43 8.70
CA GLN A 217 7.87 -13.10 7.68
C GLN A 217 7.28 -12.71 6.30
N ARG A 218 6.19 -13.37 5.89
CA ARG A 218 5.51 -13.15 4.59
C ARG A 218 4.40 -12.10 4.63
N LEU A 219 4.38 -11.25 5.65
CA LEU A 219 3.41 -10.16 5.80
C LEU A 219 4.10 -8.83 5.45
N SER A 220 3.59 -8.11 4.44
CA SER A 220 4.17 -6.86 3.92
C SER A 220 3.67 -5.59 4.63
N VAL A 221 2.43 -5.62 5.15
CA VAL A 221 1.85 -4.55 5.97
C VAL A 221 1.60 -5.09 7.36
N GLN A 222 2.21 -4.47 8.36
CA GLN A 222 2.27 -5.01 9.71
C GLN A 222 1.83 -3.96 10.73
N PRO A 223 0.97 -4.30 11.69
CA PRO A 223 0.69 -3.40 12.80
C PRO A 223 1.87 -3.34 13.76
N LEU A 224 2.11 -2.15 14.30
CA LEU A 224 3.01 -1.91 15.43
C LEU A 224 2.17 -1.41 16.60
N ARG A 225 2.46 -1.93 17.80
CA ARG A 225 1.84 -1.53 19.05
C ARG A 225 2.73 -0.48 19.72
N GLU A 226 3.63 -0.92 20.59
CA GLU A 226 4.57 -0.09 21.35
C GLU A 226 5.94 0.04 20.66
N GLU A 227 6.18 -0.80 19.66
CA GLU A 227 7.47 -0.93 18.96
C GLU A 227 7.92 0.36 18.29
N LEU A 228 6.98 1.09 17.66
CA LEU A 228 7.34 2.32 16.95
C LEU A 228 7.79 3.41 17.91
N ARG A 229 7.09 3.61 19.04
CA ARG A 229 7.50 4.62 20.03
C ARG A 229 8.91 4.32 20.55
N SER A 230 9.19 3.07 20.88
CA SER A 230 10.50 2.68 21.39
C SER A 230 11.61 2.85 20.35
N LEU A 231 11.36 2.48 19.09
CA LEU A 231 12.35 2.65 18.01
C LEU A 231 12.54 4.12 17.63
N ASN A 232 11.47 4.92 17.64
CA ASN A 232 11.54 6.35 17.39
C ASN A 232 12.31 7.06 18.52
N GLU A 233 12.09 6.68 19.79
CA GLU A 233 12.89 7.20 20.90
C GLU A 233 14.37 6.81 20.81
N GLN A 234 14.69 5.61 20.32
CA GLN A 234 16.08 5.18 20.10
C GLN A 234 16.73 5.97 18.96
N ASP A 235 16.03 6.13 17.83
CA ASP A 235 16.42 7.00 16.71
C ASP A 235 16.66 8.44 17.21
N GLU A 236 15.86 8.92 18.17
CA GLU A 236 16.01 10.27 18.70
C GLU A 236 17.18 10.45 19.70
N ARG A 237 17.55 9.43 20.48
CA ARG A 237 18.53 9.51 21.58
C ARG A 237 19.99 9.36 21.17
N GLU A 238 20.29 8.70 20.06
CA GLU A 238 21.67 8.52 19.59
C GLU A 238 22.17 9.79 18.88
N GLN A 239 22.83 10.68 19.63
CA GLN A 239 23.66 11.80 19.19
C GLN A 239 25.07 11.68 19.79
#